data_AF-A0A6G2QXE7-F1
#
_entry.id   AF-A0A6G2QXE7-F1
#
_cell.length_a   1.000
_cell.length_b   1.000
_cell.length_c   1.000
_cell.angle_alpha   90.00
_cell.angle_beta   90.00
_cell.angle_gamma   90.00
#
_symmetry.space_group_name_H-M   'P 1'
#
loop_
_entity.id
_entity.type
_entity.pdbx_description
1 polymer ?
#
loop_
_entity_poly.entity_id
_entity_poly.type
_entity_poly.pdbx_seq_one_letter_code
_entity_poly.pdbx_strand_id
1 'polypeptide(L)'
;GNAGQANYAAANAYLDAVAEQRRAAGLPVTCVAWGPWADTGMATADVLTDRMSHDGLTPMAPDTAVAALRAAVTEGAPHVTVVDVDWPSYAAVLTAARPSPLIGDLPEVRRALEAA
;
A
#
# COMPACT_ATOMS: atom_id res chain seq x y z
N GLY A 1 7.08 1.85 3.45
CA GLY A 1 7.41 1.13 4.70
C GLY A 1 6.89 1.92 5.88
N ASN A 2 6.51 1.25 6.98
CA ASN A 2 5.88 1.90 8.14
C ASN A 2 6.76 1.81 9.40
N ALA A 3 6.73 2.86 10.22
CA ALA A 3 7.49 2.92 11.46
C ALA A 3 7.08 1.78 12.41
N GLY A 4 8.07 1.13 13.04
CA GLY A 4 7.82 -0.01 13.93
C GLY A 4 7.54 -1.34 13.24
N GLN A 5 7.49 -1.39 11.90
CA GLN A 5 7.18 -2.61 11.14
C GLN A 5 8.35 -3.13 10.29
N ALA A 6 9.61 -2.92 10.71
CA ALA A 6 10.78 -3.28 9.91
C ALA A 6 10.82 -4.77 9.50
N ASN A 7 10.57 -5.69 10.44
CA ASN A 7 10.56 -7.13 10.16
C ASN A 7 9.43 -7.51 9.18
N TYR A 8 8.26 -6.90 9.35
CA TYR A 8 7.11 -7.13 8.46
C TYR A 8 7.37 -6.57 7.06
N ALA A 9 7.96 -5.37 6.97
CA ALA A 9 8.35 -4.76 5.71
C ALA A 9 9.41 -5.60 4.98
N ALA A 10 10.42 -6.12 5.69
CA ALA A 10 11.45 -6.98 5.10
C ALA A 10 10.86 -8.30 4.55
N ALA A 11 9.95 -8.92 5.30
CA ALA A 11 9.28 -10.14 4.86
C ALA A 11 8.40 -9.91 3.61
N ASN A 12 7.65 -8.80 3.56
CA ASN A 12 6.83 -8.48 2.38
C ASN A 12 7.68 -8.08 1.18
N ALA A 13 8.76 -7.31 1.38
CA ALA A 13 9.71 -6.98 0.31
C ALA A 13 10.37 -8.22 -0.31
N TYR A 14 10.57 -9.29 0.48
CA TYR A 14 11.00 -10.58 -0.07
C TYR A 14 9.96 -11.20 -1.01
N LEU A 15 8.66 -11.11 -0.69
CA LEU A 15 7.60 -11.58 -1.59
C LEU A 15 7.56 -10.79 -2.90
N ASP A 16 7.75 -9.47 -2.82
CA ASP A 16 7.86 -8.60 -3.99
C ASP A 16 9.02 -9.05 -4.91
N ALA A 17 10.20 -9.28 -4.32
CA ALA A 17 11.39 -9.75 -5.05
C ALA A 17 11.19 -11.14 -5.67
N VAL A 18 10.53 -12.08 -4.98
CA VAL A 18 10.20 -13.39 -5.54
C VAL A 18 9.26 -13.25 -6.73
N ALA A 19 8.31 -12.31 -6.70
CA ALA A 19 7.42 -12.06 -7.81
C ALA A 19 8.17 -11.52 -9.04
N GLU A 20 9.10 -10.59 -8.84
CA GLU A 20 9.97 -10.12 -9.91
C GLU A 20 10.79 -11.25 -10.54
N GLN A 21 11.38 -12.13 -9.71
CA GLN A 21 12.16 -13.28 -10.17
C GLN A 21 11.31 -14.27 -10.98
N ARG A 22 10.11 -14.60 -10.50
CA ARG A 22 9.19 -15.50 -11.22
C ARG A 22 8.77 -14.91 -12.56
N ARG A 23 8.45 -13.62 -12.60
CA ARG A 23 8.12 -12.92 -13.84
C ARG A 23 9.27 -12.96 -14.83
N ALA A 24 10.49 -12.69 -14.39
CA ALA A 24 11.70 -12.74 -15.23
C ALA A 24 11.95 -14.15 -15.81
N ALA A 25 11.54 -15.20 -15.08
CA ALA A 25 11.60 -16.58 -15.54
C ALA A 25 10.40 -17.01 -16.43
N GLY A 26 9.49 -16.09 -16.78
CA GLY A 26 8.29 -16.40 -17.56
C GLY A 26 7.25 -17.24 -16.80
N LEU A 27 7.35 -17.29 -15.47
CA LEU A 27 6.43 -18.04 -14.63
C LEU A 27 5.26 -17.17 -14.17
N PRO A 28 4.02 -17.71 -14.12
CA PRO A 28 2.88 -16.98 -13.59
C PRO A 28 3.11 -16.56 -12.13
N VAL A 29 2.77 -15.31 -11.83
CA VAL A 29 2.82 -14.74 -10.49
C VAL A 29 1.94 -13.50 -10.42
N THR A 30 1.31 -13.29 -9.26
CA THR A 30 0.66 -12.05 -8.86
C THR A 30 1.06 -11.78 -7.43
N CYS A 31 1.64 -10.61 -7.17
CA CYS A 31 1.98 -10.15 -5.84
C CYS A 31 1.24 -8.84 -5.58
N VAL A 32 0.53 -8.77 -4.45
CA VAL A 32 -0.26 -7.59 -4.08
C VAL A 32 0.23 -7.05 -2.74
N ALA A 33 0.71 -5.80 -2.74
CA ALA A 33 1.01 -5.05 -1.54
C ALA A 33 -0.27 -4.35 -1.05
N TRP A 34 -0.86 -4.87 0.01
CA TRP A 34 -2.15 -4.40 0.53
C TRP A 34 -2.01 -3.22 1.50
N GLY A 35 -2.93 -2.27 1.40
CA GLY A 35 -3.32 -1.37 2.48
C GLY A 35 -4.13 -2.07 3.59
N PRO A 36 -4.60 -1.34 4.60
CA PRO A 36 -5.43 -1.89 5.66
C PRO A 36 -6.77 -2.42 5.11
N TRP A 37 -7.25 -3.53 5.68
CA TRP A 37 -8.58 -4.10 5.39
C TRP A 37 -9.52 -3.81 6.57
N ALA A 38 -10.77 -3.50 6.28
CA ALA A 38 -11.83 -3.32 7.27
C ALA A 38 -12.39 -4.68 7.74
N ASP A 39 -13.03 -4.67 8.91
CA ASP A 39 -13.85 -5.74 9.52
C ASP A 39 -13.14 -7.08 9.84
N THR A 40 -12.04 -7.42 9.15
CA THR A 40 -11.33 -8.69 9.23
C THR A 40 -9.84 -8.51 8.91
N GLY A 41 -9.00 -9.49 9.28
CA GLY A 41 -7.58 -9.55 8.88
C GLY A 41 -6.58 -9.13 9.96
N MET A 42 -5.30 -9.02 9.58
CA MET A 42 -4.17 -8.74 10.49
C MET A 42 -4.18 -7.30 11.05
N ALA A 43 -5.02 -6.44 10.48
CA ALA A 43 -5.26 -5.06 10.89
C ALA A 43 -6.36 -4.94 11.97
N THR A 44 -6.89 -6.03 12.52
CA THR A 44 -7.85 -5.96 13.64
C THR A 44 -7.20 -5.70 15.00
N ALA A 45 -5.88 -5.48 15.04
CA ALA A 45 -5.22 -4.91 16.22
C ALA A 45 -5.47 -3.39 16.22
N ASP A 46 -6.57 -2.97 16.87
CA ASP A 46 -7.14 -1.61 16.91
C ASP A 46 -6.10 -0.47 16.83
N VAL A 47 -5.03 -0.56 17.63
CA VAL A 47 -4.00 0.51 17.74
C VAL A 47 -3.24 0.77 16.44
N LEU A 48 -2.96 -0.25 15.62
CA LEU A 48 -2.21 -0.06 14.37
C LEU A 48 -3.11 0.53 13.28
N THR A 49 -4.37 0.10 13.24
CA THR A 49 -5.36 0.56 12.26
C THR A 49 -5.83 1.96 12.54
N ASP A 50 -6.00 2.32 13.82
CA ASP A 50 -6.30 3.69 14.21
C ASP A 50 -5.17 4.65 13.80
N ARG A 51 -3.91 4.24 13.99
CA ARG A 51 -2.76 5.02 13.51
C ARG A 51 -2.73 5.14 12.00
N MET A 52 -2.88 4.03 11.29
CA MET A 52 -2.90 4.03 9.82
C MET A 52 -4.03 4.91 9.27
N SER A 53 -5.22 4.86 9.87
CA SER A 53 -6.36 5.68 9.50
C SER A 53 -6.08 7.17 9.79
N HIS A 54 -5.49 7.49 10.95
CA HIS A 54 -5.06 8.84 11.29
C HIS A 54 -4.01 9.36 10.30
N ASP A 55 -3.13 8.49 9.83
CA ASP A 55 -2.08 8.83 8.87
C ASP A 55 -2.62 8.93 7.43
N GLY A 56 -3.91 8.67 7.16
CA GLY A 56 -4.53 8.80 5.84
C GLY A 56 -4.58 7.50 5.01
N LEU A 57 -4.40 6.34 5.63
CA LEU A 57 -4.65 5.03 5.01
C LEU A 57 -6.01 4.49 5.44
N THR A 58 -6.99 4.53 4.53
CA THR A 58 -8.37 4.14 4.83
C THR A 58 -8.52 2.61 4.74
N PRO A 59 -9.10 1.95 5.77
CA PRO A 59 -9.40 0.52 5.70
C PRO A 59 -10.38 0.18 4.57
N MET A 60 -9.98 -0.71 3.67
CA MET A 60 -10.82 -1.12 2.53
C MET A 60 -11.81 -2.21 2.93
N ALA A 61 -13.06 -2.09 2.47
CA ALA A 61 -14.05 -3.15 2.60
C ALA A 61 -13.55 -4.45 1.92
N PRO A 62 -13.74 -5.64 2.54
CA PRO A 62 -13.25 -6.90 1.99
C PRO A 62 -13.71 -7.17 0.54
N ASP A 63 -14.95 -6.84 0.21
CA ASP A 63 -15.50 -7.03 -1.14
C ASP A 63 -14.75 -6.20 -2.19
N THR A 64 -14.39 -4.96 -1.85
CA THR A 64 -13.60 -4.07 -2.72
C THR A 64 -12.20 -4.65 -2.93
N ALA A 65 -11.54 -5.10 -1.86
CA ALA A 65 -10.20 -5.63 -1.95
C ALA A 65 -10.15 -6.98 -2.72
N VAL A 66 -11.16 -7.85 -2.54
CA VAL A 66 -11.30 -9.09 -3.33
C VAL A 66 -11.58 -8.78 -4.81
N ALA A 67 -12.37 -7.76 -5.11
CA ALA A 67 -12.58 -7.32 -6.49
C ALA A 67 -11.27 -6.84 -7.13
N ALA A 68 -10.44 -6.08 -6.40
CA ALA A 68 -9.13 -5.64 -6.87
C ALA A 68 -8.17 -6.83 -7.10
N LEU A 69 -8.18 -7.84 -6.22
CA LEU A 69 -7.40 -9.07 -6.42
C LEU A 69 -7.82 -9.79 -7.70
N ARG A 70 -9.13 -9.92 -7.95
CA ARG A 70 -9.65 -10.51 -9.19
C ARG A 70 -9.14 -9.77 -10.42
N ALA A 71 -9.17 -8.43 -10.40
CA ALA A 71 -8.66 -7.62 -11.49
C ALA A 71 -7.16 -7.84 -11.72
N ALA A 72 -6.35 -7.78 -10.65
CA ALA A 72 -4.89 -7.98 -10.72
C ALA A 72 -4.51 -9.34 -11.32
N VAL A 73 -5.22 -10.41 -10.93
CA VAL A 73 -5.00 -11.76 -11.48
C VAL A 73 -5.45 -11.86 -12.94
N THR A 74 -6.59 -11.25 -13.29
CA THR A 74 -7.16 -11.32 -14.66
C THR A 74 -6.33 -10.53 -15.65
N GLU A 75 -5.78 -9.39 -15.24
CA GLU A 75 -4.92 -8.53 -16.06
C GLU A 75 -3.47 -9.03 -16.12
N GLY A 76 -3.12 -10.05 -15.33
CA GLY A 76 -1.76 -10.57 -15.25
C GLY A 76 -0.76 -9.57 -14.65
N ALA A 77 -1.22 -8.70 -13.75
CA ALA A 77 -0.36 -7.76 -13.06
C ALA A 77 0.63 -8.54 -12.17
N PRO A 78 1.94 -8.47 -12.43
CA PRO A 78 2.91 -9.26 -11.68
C PRO A 78 3.15 -8.71 -10.28
N HIS A 79 3.03 -7.39 -10.13
CA HIS A 79 3.20 -6.65 -8.89
C HIS A 79 2.26 -5.43 -8.90
N VAL A 80 1.48 -5.24 -7.83
CA VAL A 80 0.58 -4.10 -7.69
C VAL A 80 0.42 -3.73 -6.22
N THR A 81 0.32 -2.45 -5.92
CA THR A 81 -0.10 -1.95 -4.60
C THR A 81 -1.57 -1.61 -4.66
N VAL A 82 -2.37 -2.16 -3.74
CA VAL A 82 -3.80 -1.85 -3.61
C VAL A 82 -4.04 -1.29 -2.22
N VAL A 83 -4.34 0.00 -2.16
CA VAL A 83 -4.52 0.75 -0.93
C VAL A 83 -5.46 1.93 -1.19
N ASP A 84 -6.32 2.24 -0.22
CA ASP A 84 -7.13 3.44 -0.22
C ASP A 84 -6.41 4.53 0.60
N VAL A 85 -6.15 5.68 -0.03
CA VAL A 85 -5.27 6.72 0.51
C VAL A 85 -5.94 8.08 0.42
N ASP A 86 -6.10 8.73 1.58
CA ASP A 86 -6.33 10.16 1.68
C ASP A 86 -5.00 10.90 1.50
N TRP A 87 -4.65 11.19 0.24
CA TRP A 87 -3.35 11.76 -0.13
C TRP A 87 -2.99 13.07 0.60
N PRO A 88 -3.92 14.03 0.81
CA PRO A 88 -3.65 15.20 1.64
C PRO A 88 -3.10 14.86 3.03
N SER A 89 -3.78 13.97 3.77
CA SER A 89 -3.36 13.55 5.11
C SER A 89 -2.07 12.74 5.06
N TYR A 90 -2.00 11.77 4.15
CA TYR A 90 -0.85 10.86 4.04
C TYR A 90 0.44 11.55 3.59
N ALA A 91 0.36 12.47 2.63
CA ALA A 91 1.52 13.22 2.17
C ALA A 91 2.09 14.11 3.27
N ALA A 92 1.23 14.78 4.05
CA ALA A 92 1.65 15.61 5.17
C ALA A 92 2.41 14.79 6.22
N VAL A 93 1.89 13.62 6.60
CA VAL A 93 2.54 12.74 7.58
C VAL A 93 3.84 12.16 7.04
N LEU A 94 3.83 11.60 5.82
CA LEU A 94 5.01 10.94 5.24
C LEU A 94 6.17 11.92 5.03
N THR A 95 5.87 13.17 4.70
CA THR A 95 6.88 14.18 4.39
C THR A 95 7.26 15.10 5.55
N ALA A 96 6.61 14.94 6.71
CA ALA A 96 6.82 15.78 7.90
C ALA A 96 8.29 15.86 8.34
N ALA A 97 9.02 14.73 8.25
CA ALA A 97 10.44 14.68 8.63
C ALA A 97 11.39 15.03 7.48
N ARG A 98 11.00 14.73 6.23
CA ARG A 98 11.80 14.97 5.03
C ARG A 98 10.93 14.84 3.77
N PRO A 99 11.27 15.52 2.66
CA PRO A 99 10.65 15.27 1.37
C PRO A 99 10.76 13.79 0.94
N SER A 100 9.74 13.30 0.23
CA SER A 100 9.68 11.92 -0.26
C SER A 100 9.52 11.90 -1.79
N PRO A 101 10.62 11.71 -2.56
CA PRO A 101 10.54 11.59 -4.01
C PRO A 101 9.63 10.43 -4.47
N LEU A 102 9.46 9.41 -3.61
CA LEU A 102 8.63 8.23 -3.88
C LEU A 102 7.18 8.58 -4.26
N ILE A 103 6.61 9.63 -3.67
CA ILE A 103 5.22 10.05 -3.90
C ILE A 103 5.12 11.41 -4.60
N GLY A 104 6.25 12.08 -4.86
CA GLY A 104 6.28 13.47 -5.33
C GLY A 104 5.72 13.68 -6.74
N ASP A 105 5.68 12.62 -7.54
CA ASP A 105 5.13 12.67 -8.90
C ASP A 105 3.63 12.34 -8.98
N LEU A 106 3.01 11.96 -7.85
CA LEU A 106 1.57 11.68 -7.81
C LEU A 106 0.77 13.00 -7.90
N PRO A 107 -0.19 13.12 -8.85
CA PRO A 107 -0.96 14.36 -9.04
C PRO A 107 -1.73 14.81 -7.80
N GLU A 108 -2.26 13.87 -7.02
CA GLU A 108 -2.98 14.12 -5.76
C GLU A 108 -2.04 14.69 -4.70
N VAL A 109 -0.82 14.15 -4.61
CA VAL A 109 0.21 14.61 -3.66
C VAL A 109 0.72 15.98 -4.03
N ARG A 110 1.02 16.23 -5.30
CA ARG A 110 1.45 17.55 -5.77
C ARG A 110 0.42 18.62 -5.44
N ARG A 111 -0.86 18.35 -5.75
CA ARG A 111 -1.97 19.26 -5.42
C ARG A 111 -2.10 19.48 -3.92
N ALA A 112 -1.95 18.44 -3.10
CA ALA A 112 -2.02 18.56 -1.65
C ALA A 112 -0.88 19.41 -1.07
N LEU A 113 0.35 19.22 -1.54
CA LEU A 113 1.53 19.94 -1.05
C LEU A 113 1.58 21.40 -1.56
N GLU A 114 1.04 21.70 -2.74
CA GLU A 114 0.91 23.08 -3.24
C GLU A 114 -0.17 23.89 -2.53
N ALA A 115 -1.17 23.22 -1.96
CA ALA A 115 -2.29 23.84 -1.24
C ALA A 115 -2.03 24.05 0.27
N ALA A 116 -0.95 23.48 0.80
CA ALA A 116 -0.52 23.56 2.21
C ALA A 116 0.45 24.74 2.44
#